data_AF-A0A1X0FF27-F1
#
_entry.id   AF-A0A1X0FF27-F1
#
_cell.length_a   1.000
_cell.length_b   1.000
_cell.length_c   1.000
_cell.angle_alpha   90.00
_cell.angle_beta   90.00
_cell.angle_gamma   90.00
#
_symmetry.space_group_name_H-M   'P 1'
#
loop_
_entity.id
_entity.type
_entity.pdbx_description
1 polymer ?
#
loop_
_entity_poly.entity_id
_entity_poly.type
_entity_poly.pdbx_seq_one_letter_code
_entity_poly.pdbx_strand_id
1 'polypeptide(L)'
;MSLHVCFLCSFNRGRSVMAAAMFKHELRQRGLGDVVRVSSAGTCITCADHGPADERAFWVLHRHGYRVPLGHRTQLLNADRLNADLVVAFGAEHVDLLRKWGVDDDRIRCLHAKNPHTLRQFEDAYGRIEAAMPALLAWVEQRRPVWWRWWKLTPDGVLASPIGGYRWETADYKAFCPHPIKGSCSCGVYAFTSAADCHAHIDATGRFAPDLLAPSECAGVVLGRVQLSADAYLAKAGLSVTRRGVPRRGDPVRSASPEWLASGARIMRLRSTGDQALDDRLAQRYGVPVFGDRDRRH
;
A
#
# COMPACT_ATOMS: atom_id res chain seq x y z
N MET A 1 -5.67 10.06 0.65
CA MET A 1 -4.31 10.59 0.81
C MET A 1 -3.31 9.50 0.46
N SER A 2 -2.32 9.82 -0.39
CA SER A 2 -1.22 8.91 -0.76
C SER A 2 -0.10 9.11 0.27
N LEU A 3 0.42 8.02 0.84
CA LEU A 3 1.51 8.10 1.83
C LEU A 3 2.75 8.74 1.18
N HIS A 4 3.43 9.63 1.90
CA HIS A 4 4.61 10.32 1.42
C HIS A 4 5.84 9.94 2.24
N VAL A 5 6.83 9.33 1.56
CA VAL A 5 8.15 9.05 2.14
C VAL A 5 9.19 9.97 1.50
N CYS A 6 9.97 10.66 2.32
CA CYS A 6 11.07 11.51 1.89
C CYS A 6 12.41 10.98 2.39
N PHE A 7 13.37 10.80 1.48
CA PHE A 7 14.76 10.48 1.82
C PHE A 7 15.61 11.74 1.87
N LEU A 8 16.30 11.99 2.98
CA LEU A 8 17.05 13.22 3.23
C LEU A 8 18.53 12.94 3.48
N CYS A 9 19.40 13.55 2.67
CA CYS A 9 20.83 13.64 2.96
C CYS A 9 21.32 15.07 2.81
N SER A 10 22.64 15.28 2.76
CA SER A 10 23.22 16.62 2.74
C SER A 10 23.01 17.32 1.39
N PHE A 11 23.40 16.65 0.29
CA PHE A 11 23.46 17.27 -1.04
C PHE A 11 22.42 16.75 -2.04
N ASN A 12 21.66 15.71 -1.69
CA ASN A 12 20.72 15.04 -2.60
C ASN A 12 21.33 14.51 -3.92
N ARG A 13 22.59 14.07 -3.87
CA ARG A 13 23.31 13.50 -5.03
C ARG A 13 23.66 12.01 -4.89
N GLY A 14 23.75 11.50 -3.66
CA GLY A 14 24.16 10.13 -3.39
C GLY A 14 23.09 9.33 -2.64
N ARG A 15 23.33 9.12 -1.34
CA ARG A 15 22.52 8.32 -0.41
C ARG A 15 20.99 8.44 -0.59
N SER A 16 20.45 9.66 -0.56
CA SER A 16 18.99 9.86 -0.65
C SER A 16 18.42 9.55 -2.04
N VAL A 17 19.20 9.75 -3.10
CA VAL A 17 18.82 9.37 -4.47
C VAL A 17 18.80 7.85 -4.61
N MET A 18 19.81 7.18 -4.07
CA MET A 18 19.91 5.72 -4.07
C MET A 18 18.72 5.09 -3.35
N ALA A 19 18.43 5.52 -2.14
CA ALA A 19 17.29 4.99 -1.40
C ALA A 19 15.95 5.29 -2.06
N ALA A 20 15.75 6.49 -2.62
CA ALA A 20 14.53 6.79 -3.35
C ALA A 20 14.37 5.91 -4.60
N ALA A 21 15.44 5.62 -5.33
CA ALA A 21 15.40 4.74 -6.50
C ALA A 21 15.09 3.29 -6.13
N MET A 22 15.78 2.76 -5.11
CA MET A 22 15.57 1.40 -4.59
C MET A 22 14.14 1.24 -4.05
N PHE A 23 13.69 2.18 -3.21
CA PHE A 23 12.36 2.11 -2.61
C PHE A 23 11.25 2.22 -3.66
N LYS A 24 11.38 3.10 -4.66
CA LYS A 24 10.44 3.16 -5.79
C LYS A 24 10.39 1.85 -6.57
N HIS A 25 11.54 1.20 -6.78
CA HIS A 25 11.59 -0.11 -7.44
C HIS A 25 10.84 -1.15 -6.63
N GLU A 26 11.17 -1.30 -5.33
CA GLU A 26 10.52 -2.26 -4.44
C GLU A 26 9.00 -2.04 -4.32
N LEU A 27 8.56 -0.78 -4.26
CA LEU A 27 7.14 -0.44 -4.26
C LEU A 27 6.47 -0.86 -5.57
N ARG A 28 7.09 -0.63 -6.73
CA ARG A 28 6.54 -1.06 -8.03
C ARG A 28 6.39 -2.58 -8.12
N GLN A 29 7.39 -3.34 -7.66
CA GLN A 29 7.31 -4.81 -7.63
C GLN A 29 6.14 -5.31 -6.78
N ARG A 30 5.72 -4.53 -5.77
CA ARG A 30 4.59 -4.84 -4.89
C ARG A 30 3.26 -4.20 -5.33
N GLY A 31 3.20 -3.54 -6.49
CA GLY A 31 2.01 -2.82 -6.95
C GLY A 31 1.66 -1.58 -6.12
N LEU A 32 2.67 -1.00 -5.45
CA LEU A 32 2.55 0.14 -4.53
C LEU A 32 3.08 1.46 -5.12
N GLY A 33 3.43 1.48 -6.40
CA GLY A 33 4.06 2.63 -7.05
C GLY A 33 3.21 3.90 -7.08
N ASP A 34 1.89 3.77 -7.26
CA ASP A 34 0.98 4.92 -7.49
C ASP A 34 0.32 5.43 -6.20
N VAL A 35 0.61 4.78 -5.09
CA VAL A 35 -0.07 4.92 -3.79
C VAL A 35 0.87 5.37 -2.68
N VAL A 36 2.18 5.41 -2.98
CA VAL A 36 3.20 6.00 -2.12
C VAL A 36 3.99 7.01 -2.95
N ARG A 37 3.87 8.27 -2.59
CA ARG A 37 4.72 9.32 -3.13
C ARG A 37 6.11 9.20 -2.51
N VAL A 38 7.12 8.98 -3.36
CA VAL A 38 8.52 8.92 -2.91
C VAL A 38 9.28 10.13 -3.44
N SER A 39 9.88 10.86 -2.51
CA SER A 39 10.71 12.05 -2.78
C SER A 39 12.09 11.93 -2.16
N SER A 40 13.01 12.79 -2.58
CA SER A 40 14.31 12.93 -1.92
C SER A 40 14.70 14.40 -1.86
N ALA A 41 15.51 14.77 -0.86
CA ALA A 41 15.95 16.14 -0.64
C ALA A 41 17.35 16.22 -0.02
N GLY A 42 17.89 17.44 -0.02
CA GLY A 42 19.18 17.84 0.54
C GLY A 42 19.00 18.93 1.59
N THR A 43 19.77 18.91 2.69
CA THR A 43 19.75 19.99 3.69
C THR A 43 20.64 21.18 3.34
N CYS A 44 21.68 20.98 2.54
CA CYS A 44 22.71 21.99 2.27
C CYS A 44 23.20 21.90 0.82
N ILE A 45 22.31 22.18 -0.13
CA ILE A 45 22.65 22.24 -1.56
C ILE A 45 23.12 23.66 -1.89
N THR A 46 24.32 23.78 -2.45
CA THR A 46 24.82 25.04 -3.00
C THR A 46 24.54 25.15 -4.50
N CYS A 47 24.76 26.33 -5.08
CA CYS A 47 24.65 26.52 -6.52
C CYS A 47 25.57 25.57 -7.33
N ALA A 48 26.74 25.21 -6.78
CA ALA A 48 27.66 24.27 -7.39
C ALA A 48 27.21 22.81 -7.27
N ASP A 49 26.32 22.52 -6.33
CA ASP A 49 25.75 21.18 -6.12
C ASP A 49 24.48 20.95 -6.93
N HIS A 50 23.93 21.99 -7.57
CA HIS A 50 22.78 21.87 -8.45
C HIS A 50 23.10 21.04 -9.69
N GLY A 51 22.59 19.81 -9.74
CA GLY A 51 22.97 18.90 -10.81
C GLY A 51 22.34 17.52 -10.75
N PRO A 52 22.84 16.59 -11.58
CA PRO A 52 22.45 15.19 -11.54
C PRO A 52 22.94 14.51 -10.26
N ALA A 53 22.52 13.27 -10.06
CA ALA A 53 23.08 12.43 -9.00
C ALA A 53 24.59 12.17 -9.25
N ASP A 54 25.30 11.73 -8.22
CA ASP A 54 26.71 11.35 -8.31
C ASP A 54 26.85 10.10 -9.19
N GLU A 55 27.77 10.13 -10.16
CA GLU A 55 28.02 9.02 -11.10
C GLU A 55 28.31 7.70 -10.40
N ARG A 56 28.96 7.74 -9.22
CA ARG A 56 29.25 6.54 -8.43
C ARG A 56 27.98 5.94 -7.83
N ALA A 57 27.02 6.78 -7.45
CA ALA A 57 25.70 6.32 -7.01
C ALA A 57 24.96 5.61 -8.15
N PHE A 58 25.01 6.18 -9.37
CA PHE A 58 24.46 5.54 -10.56
C PHE A 58 25.12 4.17 -10.83
N TRP A 59 26.45 4.11 -10.77
CA TRP A 59 27.20 2.88 -11.03
C TRP A 59 26.84 1.76 -10.06
N VAL A 60 26.80 2.06 -8.75
CA VAL A 60 26.42 1.10 -7.72
C VAL A 60 24.99 0.61 -7.94
N LEU A 61 24.03 1.52 -8.14
CA LEU A 61 22.64 1.12 -8.39
C LEU A 61 22.49 0.26 -9.64
N HIS A 62 23.17 0.63 -10.73
CA HIS A 62 23.12 -0.10 -11.98
C HIS A 62 23.66 -1.53 -11.82
N ARG A 63 24.79 -1.68 -11.11
CA ARG A 63 25.41 -2.97 -10.80
C ARG A 63 24.50 -3.89 -9.99
N HIS A 64 23.61 -3.34 -9.16
CA HIS A 64 22.62 -4.08 -8.38
C HIS A 64 21.23 -4.15 -9.06
N GLY A 65 21.12 -3.79 -10.34
CA GLY A 65 19.88 -3.93 -11.12
C GLY A 65 18.85 -2.80 -10.96
N TYR A 66 19.20 -1.72 -10.26
CA TYR A 66 18.34 -0.54 -10.10
C TYR A 66 18.59 0.50 -11.19
N ARG A 67 17.55 1.26 -11.54
CA ARG A 67 17.63 2.41 -12.46
C ARG A 67 17.33 3.69 -11.71
N VAL A 68 18.23 4.66 -11.80
CA VAL A 68 17.96 6.04 -11.35
C VAL A 68 17.20 6.76 -12.47
N PRO A 69 16.24 7.65 -12.14
CA PRO A 69 15.60 8.49 -13.14
C PRO A 69 16.63 9.38 -13.85
N LEU A 70 16.70 9.30 -15.18
CA LEU A 70 17.61 10.10 -16.02
C LEU A 70 17.44 11.62 -15.81
N GLY A 71 16.28 12.06 -15.30
CA GLY A 71 15.97 13.46 -15.02
C GLY A 71 16.13 13.89 -13.56
N HIS A 72 16.79 13.10 -12.69
CA HIS A 72 17.01 13.53 -11.31
C HIS A 72 17.79 14.85 -11.27
N ARG A 73 17.28 15.80 -10.50
CA ARG A 73 18.02 17.01 -10.12
C ARG A 73 17.99 17.13 -8.62
N THR A 74 19.10 17.56 -8.04
CA THR A 74 19.17 17.88 -6.61
C THR A 74 18.08 18.86 -6.19
N GLN A 75 17.40 18.57 -5.09
CA GLN A 75 16.34 19.42 -4.55
C GLN A 75 16.63 19.74 -3.09
N LEU A 76 16.58 21.03 -2.74
CA LEU A 76 16.66 21.46 -1.36
C LEU A 76 15.41 21.03 -0.62
N LEU A 77 15.58 20.67 0.66
CA LEU A 77 14.47 20.41 1.54
C LEU A 77 13.56 21.64 1.59
N ASN A 78 12.25 21.40 1.49
CA ASN A 78 11.23 22.44 1.52
C ASN A 78 10.02 21.95 2.32
N ALA A 79 9.03 22.83 2.51
CA ALA A 79 7.83 22.53 3.31
C ALA A 79 7.09 21.26 2.87
N ASP A 80 6.96 21.02 1.56
CA ASP A 80 6.30 19.81 1.03
C ASP A 80 7.04 18.53 1.43
N ARG A 81 8.38 18.52 1.44
CA ARG A 81 9.16 17.35 1.88
C ARG A 81 9.24 17.22 3.40
N LEU A 82 9.22 18.33 4.12
CA LEU A 82 9.10 18.33 5.59
C LEU A 82 7.78 17.72 6.04
N ASN A 83 6.69 17.95 5.30
CA ASN A 83 5.36 17.40 5.57
C ASN A 83 5.18 15.93 5.15
N ALA A 84 6.25 15.22 4.80
CA ALA A 84 6.17 13.79 4.52
C ALA A 84 5.73 13.01 5.78
N ASP A 85 4.94 11.95 5.56
CA ASP A 85 4.50 11.02 6.61
C ASP A 85 5.68 10.25 7.23
N LEU A 86 6.78 10.11 6.47
CA LEU A 86 8.06 9.57 6.94
C LEU A 86 9.22 10.33 6.31
N VAL A 87 10.15 10.80 7.14
CA VAL A 87 11.44 11.36 6.71
C VAL A 87 12.56 10.42 7.13
N VAL A 88 13.23 9.85 6.14
CA VAL A 88 14.37 8.94 6.33
C VAL A 88 15.67 9.73 6.16
N ALA A 89 16.30 10.05 7.28
CA ALA A 89 17.58 10.71 7.39
C ALA A 89 18.75 9.72 7.31
N PHE A 90 19.90 10.18 6.82
CA PHE A 90 21.10 9.35 6.70
C PHE A 90 22.14 9.55 7.80
N GLY A 91 22.02 10.61 8.58
CA GLY A 91 22.97 10.95 9.64
C GLY A 91 22.29 11.75 10.74
N ALA A 92 22.85 11.71 11.95
CA ALA A 92 22.31 12.37 13.12
C ALA A 92 22.21 13.90 12.93
N GLU A 93 23.13 14.47 12.15
CA GLU A 93 23.12 15.88 11.76
C GLU A 93 21.83 16.29 11.04
N HIS A 94 21.24 15.39 10.25
CA HIS A 94 19.98 15.65 9.56
C HIS A 94 18.79 15.53 10.52
N VAL A 95 18.86 14.62 11.49
CA VAL A 95 17.81 14.44 12.51
C VAL A 95 17.69 15.69 13.36
N ASP A 96 18.82 16.24 13.82
CA ASP A 96 18.83 17.46 14.61
C ASP A 96 18.27 18.66 13.84
N LEU A 97 18.56 18.75 12.53
CA LEU A 97 17.97 19.77 11.66
C LEU A 97 16.46 19.59 11.48
N LEU A 98 16.00 18.35 11.25
CA LEU A 98 14.57 18.06 11.10
C LEU A 98 13.77 18.41 12.36
N ARG A 99 14.31 18.09 13.54
CA ARG A 99 13.73 18.48 14.83
C ARG A 99 13.63 20.00 14.98
N LYS A 100 14.71 20.72 14.65
CA LYS A 100 14.72 22.19 14.65
C LYS A 100 13.69 22.79 13.70
N TRP A 101 13.38 22.09 12.61
CA TRP A 101 12.35 22.47 11.64
C TRP A 101 10.95 21.94 11.96
N GLY A 102 10.74 21.37 13.16
CA GLY A 102 9.42 20.99 13.67
C GLY A 102 8.87 19.68 13.12
N VAL A 103 9.72 18.77 12.65
CA VAL A 103 9.31 17.40 12.30
C VAL A 103 9.27 16.56 13.56
N ASP A 104 8.13 15.90 13.79
CA ASP A 104 7.93 15.02 14.95
C ASP A 104 8.86 13.80 14.91
N ASP A 105 9.37 13.39 16.07
CA ASP A 105 10.35 12.29 16.18
C ASP A 105 9.81 10.94 15.68
N ASP A 106 8.50 10.71 15.79
CA ASP A 106 7.86 9.48 15.32
C ASP A 106 7.87 9.35 13.78
N ARG A 107 7.96 10.48 13.07
CA ARG A 107 8.10 10.60 11.60
C ARG A 107 9.55 10.57 11.12
N ILE A 108 10.54 10.57 12.02
CA ILE A 108 11.96 10.55 11.63
C ILE A 108 12.54 9.14 11.78
N ARG A 109 13.28 8.67 10.78
CA ARG A 109 14.12 7.46 10.88
C ARG A 109 15.53 7.76 10.41
N CYS A 110 16.54 7.29 11.13
CA CYS A 110 17.94 7.49 10.77
C CYS A 110 18.58 6.17 10.34
N LEU A 111 19.18 6.14 9.14
CA LEU A 111 19.88 4.95 8.61
C LEU A 111 21.36 4.88 9.01
N HIS A 112 21.89 5.93 9.64
CA HIS A 112 23.30 6.02 10.07
C HIS A 112 24.30 5.59 8.98
N ALA A 113 24.14 6.11 7.76
CA ALA A 113 25.09 5.89 6.67
C ALA A 113 25.95 7.14 6.46
N LYS A 114 27.26 7.00 6.66
CA LYS A 114 28.25 8.08 6.48
C LYS A 114 28.18 8.67 5.08
N ASN A 115 28.56 9.94 4.94
CA ASN A 115 28.63 10.58 3.63
C ASN A 115 29.69 9.88 2.76
N PRO A 116 29.32 9.30 1.60
CA PRO A 116 30.28 8.58 0.78
C PRO A 116 31.07 9.55 -0.11
N HIS A 117 32.38 9.31 -0.21
CA HIS A 117 33.32 10.05 -1.04
C HIS A 117 34.09 9.16 -2.01
N THR A 118 34.01 7.84 -1.86
CA THR A 118 34.66 6.84 -2.71
C THR A 118 33.65 5.79 -3.15
N LEU A 119 33.91 5.08 -4.24
CA LEU A 119 33.01 4.03 -4.73
C LEU A 119 32.71 2.96 -3.68
N ARG A 120 33.72 2.56 -2.90
CA ARG A 120 33.55 1.62 -1.78
C ARG A 120 32.59 2.13 -0.72
N GLN A 121 32.66 3.42 -0.37
CA GLN A 121 31.72 4.01 0.58
C GLN A 121 30.31 4.13 0.01
N PHE A 122 30.15 4.29 -1.31
CA PHE A 122 28.84 4.20 -1.96
C PHE A 122 28.25 2.78 -1.87
N GLU A 123 29.06 1.74 -2.03
CA GLU A 123 28.64 0.34 -1.81
C GLU A 123 28.27 0.10 -0.32
N ASP A 124 29.05 0.61 0.62
CA ASP A 124 28.71 0.51 2.06
C ASP A 124 27.39 1.23 2.38
N ALA A 125 27.14 2.37 1.73
CA ALA A 125 25.87 3.09 1.86
C ALA A 125 24.71 2.32 1.22
N TYR A 126 24.92 1.69 0.05
CA TYR A 126 23.95 0.79 -0.58
C TYR A 126 23.56 -0.34 0.37
N GLY A 127 24.52 -1.04 0.97
CA GLY A 127 24.24 -2.14 1.89
C GLY A 127 23.41 -1.72 3.11
N ARG A 128 23.65 -0.52 3.65
CA ARG A 128 22.81 0.04 4.73
C ARG A 128 21.39 0.37 4.28
N ILE A 129 21.24 0.90 3.07
CA ILE A 129 19.93 1.19 2.47
C ILE A 129 19.18 -0.12 2.26
N GLU A 130 19.81 -1.10 1.62
CA GLU A 130 19.25 -2.42 1.35
C GLU A 130 18.78 -3.12 2.63
N ALA A 131 19.62 -3.15 3.67
CA ALA A 131 19.27 -3.73 4.97
C ALA A 131 18.06 -3.05 5.64
N ALA A 132 17.83 -1.76 5.36
CA ALA A 132 16.70 -1.02 5.91
C ALA A 132 15.40 -1.18 5.09
N MET A 133 15.46 -1.63 3.84
CA MET A 133 14.29 -1.69 2.95
C MET A 133 13.13 -2.52 3.52
N PRO A 134 13.34 -3.74 4.08
CA PRO A 134 12.25 -4.52 4.65
C PRO A 134 11.47 -3.76 5.73
N ALA A 135 12.17 -3.04 6.61
CA ALA A 135 11.53 -2.25 7.67
C ALA A 135 10.76 -1.04 7.12
N LEU A 136 11.29 -0.35 6.10
CA LEU A 136 10.59 0.77 5.47
C LEU A 136 9.33 0.31 4.71
N LEU A 137 9.40 -0.84 4.04
CA LEU A 137 8.25 -1.44 3.36
C LEU A 137 7.20 -1.89 4.37
N ALA A 138 7.61 -2.54 5.46
CA ALA A 138 6.71 -2.90 6.56
C ALA A 138 6.04 -1.65 7.18
N TRP A 139 6.78 -0.55 7.35
CA TRP A 139 6.23 0.72 7.83
C TRP A 139 5.12 1.25 6.91
N VAL A 140 5.32 1.19 5.59
CA VAL A 140 4.30 1.55 4.60
C VAL A 140 3.11 0.61 4.68
N GLU A 141 3.34 -0.70 4.78
CA GLU A 141 2.28 -1.70 4.85
C GLU A 141 1.42 -1.57 6.12
N GLN A 142 2.02 -1.22 7.25
CA GLN A 142 1.31 -0.93 8.51
C GLN A 142 0.42 0.32 8.42
N ARG A 143 0.81 1.29 7.59
CA ARG A 143 0.12 2.58 7.44
C ARG A 143 -0.74 2.64 6.18
N ARG A 144 -0.72 1.60 5.36
CA ARG A 144 -1.72 1.40 4.32
C ARG A 144 -3.05 1.03 4.98
N PRO A 145 -4.17 1.58 4.50
CA PRO A 145 -5.45 1.01 4.82
C PRO A 145 -5.52 -0.37 4.18
N VAL A 146 -5.14 -1.39 4.94
CA VAL A 146 -5.54 -2.76 4.63
C VAL A 146 -6.96 -2.90 5.12
N TRP A 147 -7.84 -3.29 4.22
CA TRP A 147 -9.24 -3.35 4.52
C TRP A 147 -9.64 -4.75 4.91
N TRP A 148 -10.73 -4.87 5.65
CA TRP A 148 -11.27 -6.14 6.11
C TRP A 148 -12.58 -6.41 5.42
N ARG A 149 -12.73 -7.59 4.83
CA ARG A 149 -13.94 -8.00 4.13
C ARG A 149 -14.34 -9.39 4.57
N TRP A 150 -15.65 -9.64 4.58
CA TRP A 150 -16.19 -10.97 4.72
C TRP A 150 -16.83 -11.48 3.42
N TRP A 151 -16.86 -12.80 3.28
CA TRP A 151 -17.48 -13.53 2.17
C TRP A 151 -18.34 -14.65 2.72
N LYS A 152 -19.33 -15.05 1.91
CA LYS A 152 -20.00 -16.34 2.07
C LYS A 152 -19.08 -17.42 1.53
N LEU A 153 -18.90 -18.50 2.27
CA LEU A 153 -18.25 -19.69 1.76
C LEU A 153 -19.31 -20.61 1.18
N THR A 154 -19.24 -20.89 -0.12
CA THR A 154 -20.16 -21.84 -0.76
C THR A 154 -19.75 -23.28 -0.44
N PRO A 155 -20.66 -24.27 -0.53
CA PRO A 155 -20.36 -25.69 -0.24
C PRO A 155 -19.21 -26.29 -1.06
N ASP A 156 -18.97 -25.79 -2.26
CA ASP A 156 -17.85 -26.17 -3.14
C ASP A 156 -16.54 -25.41 -2.83
N GLY A 157 -16.48 -24.71 -1.70
CA GLY A 157 -15.26 -24.06 -1.20
C GLY A 157 -14.86 -22.82 -2.00
N VAL A 158 -15.83 -22.09 -2.55
CA VAL A 158 -15.62 -20.82 -3.26
C VAL A 158 -16.11 -19.67 -2.40
N LEU A 159 -15.31 -18.61 -2.30
CA LEU A 159 -15.74 -17.38 -1.67
C LEU A 159 -16.73 -16.65 -2.59
N ALA A 160 -17.92 -16.34 -2.10
CA ALA A 160 -18.95 -15.61 -2.82
C ALA A 160 -19.24 -14.27 -2.15
N SER A 161 -19.71 -13.33 -2.97
CA SER A 161 -20.21 -12.06 -2.45
C SER A 161 -21.36 -12.35 -1.51
N PRO A 162 -21.40 -11.67 -0.35
CA PRO A 162 -22.55 -11.78 0.50
C PRO A 162 -23.80 -11.18 -0.17
N ILE A 163 -23.63 -10.31 -1.16
CA ILE A 163 -24.72 -9.61 -1.84
C ILE A 163 -24.45 -9.66 -3.35
N GLY A 164 -25.39 -10.22 -4.11
CA GLY A 164 -25.21 -10.50 -5.54
C GLY A 164 -24.41 -11.78 -5.82
N GLY A 165 -24.62 -12.40 -6.99
CA GLY A 165 -24.07 -13.72 -7.34
C GLY A 165 -22.59 -13.76 -7.73
N TYR A 166 -21.76 -12.82 -7.29
CA TYR A 166 -20.35 -12.78 -7.65
C TYR A 166 -19.54 -13.81 -6.87
N ARG A 167 -18.60 -14.49 -7.53
CA ARG A 167 -17.76 -15.55 -6.95
C ARG A 167 -16.28 -15.24 -7.17
N TRP A 168 -15.47 -15.46 -6.15
CA TRP A 168 -14.01 -15.31 -6.14
C TRP A 168 -13.38 -16.68 -6.35
N GLU A 169 -13.07 -17.02 -7.60
CA GLU A 169 -12.37 -18.27 -7.92
C GLU A 169 -10.87 -18.19 -7.58
N THR A 170 -10.33 -16.99 -7.53
CA THR A 170 -8.92 -16.66 -7.25
C THR A 170 -8.81 -15.54 -6.22
N ALA A 171 -7.59 -15.30 -5.71
CA ALA A 171 -7.33 -14.22 -4.74
C ALA A 171 -7.43 -12.82 -5.35
N ASP A 172 -7.27 -12.70 -6.66
CA ASP A 172 -7.33 -11.44 -7.39
C ASP A 172 -8.66 -11.31 -8.12
N TYR A 173 -9.42 -10.24 -7.84
CA TYR A 173 -10.74 -10.07 -8.45
C TYR A 173 -11.03 -8.62 -8.78
N LYS A 174 -11.70 -8.38 -9.91
CA LYS A 174 -12.15 -7.05 -10.29
C LYS A 174 -13.30 -6.61 -9.37
N ALA A 175 -13.05 -5.61 -8.54
CA ALA A 175 -14.04 -5.14 -7.59
C ALA A 175 -14.97 -4.14 -8.29
N PHE A 176 -16.10 -4.63 -8.82
CA PHE A 176 -17.10 -3.77 -9.48
C PHE A 176 -18.34 -3.58 -8.59
N CYS A 177 -18.78 -2.32 -8.45
CA CYS A 177 -20.09 -1.97 -7.92
C CYS A 177 -20.77 -0.96 -8.87
N PRO A 178 -21.98 -1.25 -9.36
CA PRO A 178 -22.67 -0.41 -10.34
C PRO A 178 -23.38 0.83 -9.77
N HIS A 179 -23.29 1.14 -8.46
CA HIS A 179 -24.05 2.25 -7.86
C HIS A 179 -23.18 3.19 -7.01
N PRO A 180 -23.44 4.52 -7.06
CA PRO A 180 -22.78 5.51 -6.20
C PRO A 180 -23.17 5.33 -4.73
N ILE A 181 -22.22 5.55 -3.83
CA ILE A 181 -22.42 5.44 -2.37
C ILE A 181 -23.41 6.51 -1.92
N LYS A 182 -24.66 6.11 -1.68
CA LYS A 182 -25.49 6.71 -0.64
C LYS A 182 -25.24 5.90 0.62
N GLY A 183 -25.35 6.50 1.81
CA GLY A 183 -25.15 5.84 3.11
C GLY A 183 -26.04 4.61 3.40
N SER A 184 -26.74 4.08 2.39
CA SER A 184 -27.57 2.89 2.37
C SER A 184 -27.25 1.89 1.24
N CYS A 185 -26.21 2.09 0.40
CA CYS A 185 -25.86 1.09 -0.63
C CYS A 185 -25.32 -0.18 0.04
N SER A 186 -26.00 -1.29 -0.24
CA SER A 186 -25.68 -2.68 0.11
C SER A 186 -24.94 -3.41 -1.03
N CYS A 187 -24.49 -2.66 -2.06
CA CYS A 187 -23.94 -3.15 -3.31
C CYS A 187 -22.40 -3.24 -3.50
N GLY A 188 -21.53 -2.61 -2.70
CA GLY A 188 -20.11 -3.01 -2.68
C GLY A 188 -19.05 -1.91 -2.67
N VAL A 189 -18.67 -1.49 -1.46
CA VAL A 189 -17.25 -1.55 -1.03
C VAL A 189 -17.22 -1.94 0.47
N TYR A 190 -17.59 -3.19 0.80
CA TYR A 190 -17.64 -3.75 2.19
C TYR A 190 -16.27 -4.10 2.77
N ALA A 191 -15.26 -3.32 2.42
CA ALA A 191 -13.94 -3.46 2.99
C ALA A 191 -13.87 -2.43 4.13
N PHE A 192 -13.87 -2.86 5.37
CA PHE A 192 -13.82 -1.98 6.54
C PHE A 192 -12.38 -1.60 6.87
N THR A 193 -12.18 -0.40 7.41
CA THR A 193 -10.84 0.06 7.83
C THR A 193 -10.27 -0.80 8.95
N SER A 194 -11.11 -1.48 9.73
CA SER A 194 -10.70 -2.38 10.80
C SER A 194 -11.47 -3.71 10.78
N ALA A 195 -10.89 -4.73 11.40
CA ALA A 195 -11.55 -6.02 11.59
C ALA A 195 -12.77 -5.90 12.52
N ALA A 196 -12.68 -5.02 13.54
CA ALA A 196 -13.75 -4.78 14.50
C ALA A 196 -14.98 -4.18 13.82
N ASP A 197 -14.80 -3.23 12.90
CA ASP A 197 -15.91 -2.68 12.11
C ASP A 197 -16.52 -3.73 11.17
N CYS A 198 -15.69 -4.61 10.60
CA CYS A 198 -16.17 -5.72 9.79
C CYS A 198 -17.00 -6.69 10.63
N HIS A 199 -16.57 -7.00 11.85
CA HIS A 199 -17.32 -7.80 12.82
C HIS A 199 -18.62 -7.13 13.23
N ALA A 200 -18.57 -5.87 13.66
CA ALA A 200 -19.75 -5.10 14.02
C ALA A 200 -20.74 -5.03 12.86
N HIS A 201 -20.26 -4.96 11.62
CA HIS A 201 -21.12 -5.04 10.45
C HIS A 201 -21.71 -6.43 10.24
N ILE A 202 -20.92 -7.50 10.35
CA ILE A 202 -21.42 -8.88 10.32
C ILE A 202 -22.52 -9.06 11.38
N ASP A 203 -22.30 -8.59 12.61
CA ASP A 203 -23.24 -8.70 13.73
C ASP A 203 -24.48 -7.80 13.57
N ALA A 204 -24.31 -6.61 12.99
CA ALA A 204 -25.41 -5.69 12.67
C ALA A 204 -26.28 -6.20 11.50
N THR A 205 -25.66 -6.85 10.51
CA THR A 205 -26.38 -7.68 9.53
C THR A 205 -26.84 -9.01 10.16
N GLY A 206 -26.29 -9.33 11.33
CA GLY A 206 -26.26 -10.62 12.04
C GLY A 206 -27.57 -11.04 12.68
N ARG A 207 -28.70 -10.59 12.13
CA ARG A 207 -30.01 -11.17 12.44
C ARG A 207 -30.87 -11.52 11.24
N PHE A 208 -30.76 -10.87 10.08
CA PHE A 208 -31.66 -11.15 8.94
C PHE A 208 -31.08 -10.71 7.59
N ALA A 209 -30.80 -11.66 6.71
CA ALA A 209 -31.80 -12.03 5.70
C ALA A 209 -31.61 -13.53 5.39
N PRO A 210 -32.62 -14.39 5.63
CA PRO A 210 -32.59 -15.80 5.24
C PRO A 210 -32.20 -16.00 3.77
N ASP A 211 -32.57 -15.04 2.92
CA ASP A 211 -32.26 -15.03 1.49
C ASP A 211 -30.78 -14.75 1.20
N LEU A 212 -30.07 -14.07 2.10
CA LEU A 212 -28.63 -13.84 1.97
C LEU A 212 -27.87 -15.08 2.44
N LEU A 213 -28.13 -15.59 3.63
CA LEU A 213 -27.40 -16.74 4.19
C LEU A 213 -28.26 -18.00 4.22
N ALA A 214 -28.88 -18.36 3.09
CA ALA A 214 -29.64 -19.59 3.00
C ALA A 214 -28.73 -20.78 3.38
N PRO A 215 -29.04 -21.58 4.43
CA PRO A 215 -28.16 -22.63 4.93
C PRO A 215 -27.81 -23.70 3.89
N SER A 216 -28.66 -23.91 2.90
CA SER A 216 -28.41 -24.83 1.78
C SER A 216 -27.35 -24.34 0.79
N GLU A 217 -27.04 -23.04 0.78
CA GLU A 217 -26.14 -22.39 -0.18
C GLU A 217 -24.86 -21.82 0.46
N CYS A 218 -24.72 -21.92 1.79
CA CYS A 218 -23.64 -21.31 2.56
C CYS A 218 -23.07 -22.30 3.60
N ALA A 219 -21.81 -22.68 3.42
CA ALA A 219 -21.04 -23.49 4.37
C ALA A 219 -20.49 -22.66 5.54
N GLY A 220 -20.45 -21.33 5.43
CA GLY A 220 -19.98 -20.46 6.50
C GLY A 220 -19.60 -19.05 6.04
N VAL A 221 -18.99 -18.30 6.96
CA VAL A 221 -18.48 -16.95 6.70
C VAL A 221 -16.96 -16.94 6.86
N VAL A 222 -16.27 -16.39 5.86
CA VAL A 222 -14.82 -16.20 5.90
C VAL A 222 -14.54 -14.71 5.98
N LEU A 223 -13.74 -14.30 6.96
CA LEU A 223 -13.19 -12.95 7.06
C LEU A 223 -11.80 -12.94 6.43
N GLY A 224 -11.40 -11.87 5.76
CA GLY A 224 -10.05 -11.75 5.24
C GLY A 224 -9.62 -10.30 5.03
N ARG A 225 -8.31 -10.12 4.93
CA ARG A 225 -7.72 -8.84 4.58
C ARG A 225 -7.69 -8.70 3.07
N VAL A 226 -8.11 -7.54 2.61
CA VAL A 226 -8.07 -7.17 1.19
C VAL A 226 -7.24 -5.93 0.98
N GLN A 227 -6.45 -5.98 -0.08
CA GLN A 227 -5.82 -4.82 -0.65
C GLN A 227 -6.70 -4.33 -1.80
N LEU A 228 -7.11 -3.07 -1.74
CA LEU A 228 -7.81 -2.40 -2.82
C LEU A 228 -6.80 -1.61 -3.67
N SER A 229 -7.03 -1.53 -4.98
CA SER A 229 -6.24 -0.66 -5.85
C SER A 229 -6.36 0.82 -5.44
N ALA A 230 -5.39 1.63 -5.89
CA ALA A 230 -5.35 3.07 -5.69
C ALA A 230 -6.67 3.76 -6.12
N ASP A 231 -7.20 3.35 -7.26
CA ASP A 231 -8.42 3.93 -7.82
C ASP A 231 -9.66 3.54 -7.02
N ALA A 232 -9.72 2.29 -6.55
CA ALA A 232 -10.75 1.86 -5.62
C ALA A 232 -10.68 2.63 -4.28
N TYR A 233 -9.47 2.97 -3.82
CA TYR A 233 -9.26 3.82 -2.65
C TYR A 233 -9.73 5.26 -2.88
N LEU A 234 -9.36 5.90 -4.00
CA LEU A 234 -9.73 7.29 -4.31
C LEU A 234 -11.24 7.44 -4.52
N ALA A 235 -11.86 6.51 -5.24
CA ALA A 235 -13.32 6.44 -5.40
C ALA A 235 -14.03 6.30 -4.05
N LYS A 236 -13.45 5.55 -3.11
CA LYS A 236 -13.98 5.36 -1.77
C LYS A 236 -13.80 6.56 -0.84
N ALA A 237 -12.65 7.24 -0.93
CA ALA A 237 -12.33 8.37 -0.06
C ALA A 237 -13.06 9.67 -0.43
N GLY A 238 -13.89 9.66 -1.49
CA GLY A 238 -14.56 10.87 -2.01
C GLY A 238 -13.58 11.90 -2.60
N LEU A 239 -12.31 11.51 -2.79
CA LEU A 239 -11.23 12.38 -3.22
C LEU A 239 -11.05 12.20 -4.73
N SER A 240 -11.76 13.01 -5.51
CA SER A 240 -11.48 13.30 -6.92
C SER A 240 -11.34 12.07 -7.85
N VAL A 241 -12.46 11.41 -8.13
CA VAL A 241 -12.72 11.04 -9.53
C VAL A 241 -13.40 12.26 -10.12
N THR A 242 -12.82 12.86 -11.17
CA THR A 242 -13.40 14.02 -11.82
C THR A 242 -14.88 13.76 -12.08
N ARG A 243 -15.73 14.76 -11.86
CA ARG A 243 -17.21 14.71 -11.93
C ARG A 243 -17.81 14.11 -13.23
N ARG A 244 -16.97 13.72 -14.20
CA ARG A 244 -17.32 12.99 -15.42
C ARG A 244 -16.80 11.56 -15.30
N GLY A 245 -17.65 10.62 -14.90
CA GLY A 245 -17.27 9.20 -14.92
C GLY A 245 -17.96 8.31 -13.90
N VAL A 246 -18.77 8.86 -12.98
CA VAL A 246 -19.69 8.02 -12.19
C VAL A 246 -20.88 7.66 -13.09
N PRO A 247 -21.05 6.39 -13.51
CA PRO A 247 -22.16 5.94 -14.32
C PRO A 247 -23.41 6.09 -13.47
N ARG A 248 -24.46 6.62 -14.09
CA ARG A 248 -25.78 6.62 -13.47
C ARG A 248 -26.34 5.21 -13.51
N ARG A 249 -27.26 4.92 -12.60
CA ARG A 249 -27.98 3.64 -12.55
C ARG A 249 -28.65 3.41 -13.91
N GLY A 250 -28.18 2.40 -14.66
CA GLY A 250 -28.67 2.08 -16.00
C GLY A 250 -27.71 2.43 -17.16
N ASP A 251 -26.60 3.11 -16.89
CA ASP A 251 -25.58 3.35 -17.92
C ASP A 251 -24.86 2.02 -18.27
N PRO A 252 -24.64 1.71 -19.56
CA PRO A 252 -23.90 0.52 -19.96
C PRO A 252 -22.46 0.60 -19.43
N VAL A 253 -21.94 -0.54 -18.91
CA VAL A 253 -20.60 -0.72 -18.29
C VAL A 253 -19.44 -0.13 -19.11
N ARG A 254 -19.65 0.13 -20.41
CA ARG A 254 -18.70 0.76 -21.33
C ARG A 254 -18.35 2.23 -21.01
N SER A 255 -19.07 2.90 -20.10
CA SER A 255 -18.81 4.30 -19.73
C SER A 255 -17.80 4.49 -18.57
N ALA A 256 -17.38 3.40 -17.91
CA ALA A 256 -16.32 3.44 -16.90
C ALA A 256 -14.94 3.63 -17.58
N SER A 257 -14.05 4.43 -16.98
CA SER A 257 -12.68 4.54 -17.51
C SER A 257 -11.99 3.18 -17.51
N PRO A 258 -11.09 2.88 -18.47
CA PRO A 258 -10.33 1.63 -18.49
C PRO A 258 -9.57 1.36 -17.16
N GLU A 259 -9.12 2.41 -16.50
CA GLU A 259 -8.46 2.39 -15.18
C GLU A 259 -9.42 1.95 -14.07
N TRP A 260 -10.66 2.41 -14.10
CA TRP A 260 -11.68 2.00 -13.12
C TRP A 260 -12.15 0.56 -13.35
N LEU A 261 -12.25 0.12 -14.61
CA LEU A 261 -12.48 -1.29 -14.98
C LEU A 261 -11.30 -2.21 -14.60
N ALA A 262 -10.12 -1.63 -14.32
CA ALA A 262 -8.94 -2.32 -13.83
C ALA A 262 -8.82 -2.32 -12.29
N SER A 263 -9.76 -1.68 -11.57
CA SER A 263 -9.75 -1.69 -10.11
C SER A 263 -9.96 -3.11 -9.54
N GLY A 264 -8.95 -3.60 -8.83
CA GLY A 264 -8.90 -4.95 -8.29
C GLY A 264 -8.88 -4.96 -6.76
N ALA A 265 -9.57 -5.93 -6.17
CA ALA A 265 -9.35 -6.35 -4.80
C ALA A 265 -8.50 -7.62 -4.83
N ARG A 266 -7.43 -7.62 -4.02
CA ARG A 266 -6.62 -8.81 -3.77
C ARG A 266 -6.83 -9.29 -2.35
N ILE A 267 -7.17 -10.56 -2.19
CA ILE A 267 -7.16 -11.25 -0.89
C ILE A 267 -5.69 -11.39 -0.47
N MET A 268 -5.37 -10.90 0.72
CA MET A 268 -4.01 -10.94 1.26
C MET A 268 -3.83 -12.07 2.26
N ARG A 269 -4.87 -12.33 3.06
CA ARG A 269 -4.93 -13.43 4.03
C ARG A 269 -6.36 -13.67 4.46
N LEU A 270 -6.68 -14.90 4.86
CA LEU A 270 -7.99 -15.30 5.37
C LEU A 270 -7.92 -15.61 6.87
N ARG A 271 -9.01 -15.41 7.60
CA ARG A 271 -9.18 -15.86 8.97
C ARG A 271 -9.60 -17.32 8.95
N SER A 272 -9.06 -18.09 9.89
CA SER A 272 -9.38 -19.49 10.10
C SER A 272 -10.88 -19.68 10.25
N THR A 273 -11.38 -20.73 9.59
CA THR A 273 -12.76 -21.19 9.69
C THR A 273 -12.99 -22.05 10.95
N GLY A 274 -11.93 -22.45 11.65
CA GLY A 274 -11.95 -23.42 12.74
C GLY A 274 -11.82 -24.88 12.28
N ASP A 275 -11.86 -25.14 10.97
CA ASP A 275 -11.61 -26.44 10.35
C ASP A 275 -10.27 -26.39 9.59
N GLN A 276 -9.27 -27.13 10.08
CA GLN A 276 -7.92 -27.14 9.51
C GLN A 276 -7.89 -27.64 8.07
N ALA A 277 -8.66 -28.67 7.74
CA ALA A 277 -8.68 -29.22 6.38
C ALA A 277 -9.34 -28.26 5.39
N LEU A 278 -10.33 -27.48 5.84
CA LEU A 278 -10.89 -26.40 5.05
C LEU A 278 -9.92 -25.24 4.89
N ASP A 279 -9.24 -24.85 5.96
CA ASP A 279 -8.24 -23.77 5.95
C ASP A 279 -7.08 -24.08 4.99
N ASP A 280 -6.54 -25.29 5.01
CA ASP A 280 -5.45 -25.71 4.11
C ASP A 280 -5.89 -25.68 2.63
N ARG A 281 -7.13 -26.12 2.34
CA ARG A 281 -7.70 -26.04 0.99
C ARG A 281 -7.88 -24.60 0.53
N LEU A 282 -8.38 -23.72 1.40
CA LEU A 282 -8.53 -22.30 1.09
C LEU A 282 -7.16 -21.65 0.86
N ALA A 283 -6.17 -21.96 1.70
CA ALA A 283 -4.82 -21.44 1.56
C ALA A 283 -4.20 -21.85 0.21
N GLN A 284 -4.35 -23.13 -0.17
CA GLN A 284 -3.88 -23.66 -1.44
C GLN A 284 -4.62 -23.04 -2.63
N ARG A 285 -5.96 -22.97 -2.58
CA ARG A 285 -6.79 -22.47 -3.68
C ARG A 285 -6.51 -21.00 -4.00
N TYR A 286 -6.39 -20.18 -2.96
CA TYR A 286 -6.22 -18.73 -3.10
C TYR A 286 -4.74 -18.32 -3.10
N GLY A 287 -3.82 -19.20 -2.70
CA GLY A 287 -2.39 -18.88 -2.60
C GLY A 287 -2.11 -17.82 -1.52
N VAL A 288 -2.90 -17.81 -0.44
CA VAL A 288 -2.81 -16.83 0.65
C VAL A 288 -2.81 -17.54 2.01
N PRO A 289 -2.11 -17.02 3.03
CA PRO A 289 -2.10 -17.65 4.35
C PRO A 289 -3.45 -17.52 5.07
N VAL A 290 -3.75 -18.50 5.92
CA VAL A 290 -4.88 -18.50 6.87
C VAL A 290 -4.36 -18.32 8.29
N PHE A 291 -5.03 -17.51 9.13
CA PHE A 291 -4.58 -17.23 10.51
C PHE A 291 -5.68 -17.42 11.56
N GLY A 292 -5.31 -17.87 12.75
CA GLY A 292 -6.23 -18.11 13.87
C GLY A 292 -6.44 -16.88 14.75
N ASP A 293 -7.46 -16.90 15.61
CA ASP A 293 -7.73 -15.81 16.57
C ASP A 293 -6.61 -15.60 17.62
N ARG A 294 -5.70 -16.58 17.77
CA ARG A 294 -4.56 -16.49 18.72
C ARG A 294 -3.44 -15.55 18.24
N ASP A 295 -3.44 -15.13 16.98
CA ASP A 295 -2.43 -14.23 16.41
C ASP A 295 -2.73 -12.73 16.64
N ARG A 296 -3.67 -12.39 17.54
CA ARG A 296 -4.02 -11.00 17.90
C ARG A 296 -2.94 -10.23 18.65
N ARG A 297 -1.81 -10.86 18.97
CA ARG A 297 -0.68 -10.23 19.67
C ARG A 297 0.57 -10.39 18.83
N HIS A 298 0.83 -9.43 17.94
CA HIS A 298 2.18 -8.92 17.59
C HIS A 298 2.05 -7.70 16.68
#